data_AF-A0A8R7PXZ0-F1
#
_entry.id   AF-A0A8R7PXZ0-F1
#
_cell.length_a   1.000
_cell.length_b   1.000
_cell.length_c   1.000
_cell.angle_alpha   90.00
_cell.angle_beta   90.00
_cell.angle_gamma   90.00
#
_symmetry.space_group_name_H-M   'P 1'
#
loop_
_entity.id
_entity.type
_entity.pdbx_description
1 polymer ?
#
loop_
_entity_poly.entity_id
_entity_poly.type
_entity_poly.pdbx_seq_one_letter_code
_entity_poly.pdbx_strand_id
1 'polypeptide(L)' 'MVDPSTRRTLRIYPLDTLTKWEVLDSTVIVICAKTLVYFEAKLTRLKSNSYASNALLDTVTVATVQVLE' A
#
# COMPACT_ATOMS: atom_id res chain seq x y z
N MET A 1 -0.08 6.25 -5.09
CA MET A 1 -1.04 7.20 -4.50
C MET A 1 -1.20 8.39 -5.42
N VAL A 2 -2.43 8.78 -5.68
CA VAL A 2 -2.80 9.84 -6.63
C VAL A 2 -3.74 10.81 -5.92
N ASP A 3 -3.58 12.10 -6.17
CA ASP A 3 -4.46 13.14 -5.69
C ASP A 3 -5.82 13.04 -6.40
N PRO A 4 -6.94 12.89 -5.69
CA PRO A 4 -8.25 12.66 -6.31
C PRO A 4 -8.76 13.85 -7.13
N SER A 5 -8.36 15.08 -6.76
CA SER A 5 -8.84 16.31 -7.38
C SER A 5 -8.09 16.64 -8.67
N THR A 6 -6.78 16.43 -8.67
CA THR A 6 -5.87 16.83 -9.77
C THR A 6 -5.35 15.65 -10.57
N ARG A 7 -5.60 14.41 -10.12
CA ARG A 7 -5.07 13.15 -10.67
C ARG A 7 -3.54 13.10 -10.73
N ARG A 8 -2.85 13.95 -9.97
CA ARG A 8 -1.40 13.96 -9.90
C ARG A 8 -0.89 12.84 -9.02
N THR A 9 0.18 12.18 -9.46
CA THR A 9 0.86 11.17 -8.64
C THR A 9 1.53 11.84 -7.45
N LEU A 10 1.04 11.53 -6.24
CA LEU A 10 1.61 12.03 -4.99
C LEU A 10 2.78 11.16 -4.55
N ARG A 11 2.69 9.86 -4.80
CA ARG A 11 3.69 8.90 -4.34
C ARG A 11 3.62 7.56 -5.06
N ILE A 12 4.77 6.97 -5.31
CA ILE A 12 4.93 5.62 -5.84
C ILE A 12 5.70 4.80 -4.80
N TYR A 13 5.23 3.59 -4.52
CA TYR A 13 5.93 2.59 -3.73
C TYR A 13 6.19 1.40 -4.67
N PRO A 14 7.45 1.15 -5.06
CA PRO A 14 7.79 -0.05 -5.79
C PRO A 14 7.42 -1.32 -4.99
N LEU A 15 6.96 -2.38 -5.66
CA LEU A 15 6.44 -3.57 -4.98
C LEU A 15 7.52 -4.31 -4.18
N ASP A 16 8.74 -4.35 -4.69
CA ASP A 16 9.95 -4.89 -4.04
C ASP A 16 10.33 -4.14 -2.74
N THR A 17 9.84 -2.92 -2.57
CA THR A 17 10.07 -2.12 -1.36
C THR A 17 9.00 -2.32 -0.28
N LEU A 18 7.88 -2.97 -0.61
CA LEU A 18 6.81 -3.25 0.35
C LEU A 18 7.28 -4.30 1.36
N THR A 19 7.14 -3.99 2.65
CA THR A 19 7.59 -4.88 3.73
C THR A 19 6.45 -5.46 4.55
N LYS A 20 5.30 -4.79 4.59
CA LYS A 20 4.11 -5.26 5.32
C LYS A 20 2.86 -4.61 4.76
N TRP A 21 1.75 -5.34 4.70
CA TRP A 21 0.42 -4.80 4.46
C TRP A 21 -0.61 -5.53 5.31
N GLU A 22 -1.43 -4.82 6.08
CA GLU A 22 -2.40 -5.42 7.01
C GLU A 22 -3.67 -4.59 7.17
N VAL A 23 -4.78 -5.24 7.54
CA VAL A 23 -6.02 -4.60 7.99
C VAL A 23 -5.86 -4.21 9.46
N LEU A 24 -5.94 -2.92 9.78
CA LEU A 24 -5.97 -2.43 11.17
C LEU A 24 -7.38 -2.40 11.74
N ASP A 25 -8.35 -2.09 10.87
CA ASP A 25 -9.79 -2.09 11.15
C ASP A 25 -10.51 -2.40 9.83
N SER A 26 -11.77 -2.81 9.89
CA SER A 26 -12.65 -3.08 8.75
C SER A 26 -12.61 -2.04 7.62
N THR A 27 -12.19 -0.81 7.90
CA THR A 27 -12.10 0.30 6.94
C THR A 27 -10.69 0.88 6.79
N VAL A 28 -9.69 0.33 7.49
CA VAL A 28 -8.35 0.91 7.53
C VAL A 28 -7.32 -0.16 7.23
N ILE A 29 -6.56 0.08 6.17
CA ILE A 29 -5.39 -0.73 5.81
C ILE A 29 -4.11 0.06 6.05
N VAL A 30 -3.06 -0.67 6.39
CA VAL A 30 -1.72 -0.14 6.58
C VAL A 30 -0.80 -0.78 5.57
N ILE A 31 -0.03 0.04 4.87
CA ILE A 31 1.01 -0.41 3.95
C ILE A 31 2.34 0.19 4.42
N CYS A 32 3.31 -0.67 4.69
CA CYS A 32 4.67 -0.32 5.05
C CYS A 32 5.59 -0.57 3.87
N ALA A 33 6.40 0.43 3.53
CA ALA A 33 7.41 0.33 2.49
C ALA A 33 8.75 0.84 3.02
N LYS A 34 9.83 0.10 2.76
CA LYS A 34 11.18 0.65 2.88
C LYS A 34 11.36 1.73 1.82
N THR A 35 12.09 2.77 2.16
CA THR A 35 12.44 3.81 1.21
C THR A 35 13.92 4.06 1.31
N LEU A 36 14.56 4.27 0.18
CA LEU A 36 16.00 4.56 0.11
C LEU A 36 16.38 5.84 0.86
N VAL A 37 15.40 6.70 1.14
CA VAL A 37 15.59 8.00 1.79
C VAL A 37 15.40 7.95 3.31
N TYR A 38 14.68 6.97 3.85
CA TYR A 38 14.42 6.85 5.29
C TYR A 38 14.80 5.46 5.81
N PHE A 39 15.59 5.42 6.88
CA PHE A 39 16.01 4.19 7.53
C PHE A 39 14.83 3.40 8.13
N GLU A 40 13.76 4.09 8.56
CA GLU A 40 12.51 3.47 8.98
C GLU A 40 11.55 3.23 7.82
N ALA A 41 10.89 2.07 7.83
CA ALA A 41 9.83 1.75 6.87
C ALA A 41 8.68 2.76 7.01
N LYS A 42 8.33 3.42 5.91
CA LYS A 42 7.27 4.42 5.91
C LYS A 42 5.91 3.72 5.96
N LEU A 43 5.19 4.00 7.04
CA LEU A 43 3.82 3.55 7.26
C LEU A 43 2.82 4.48 6.57
N THR A 44 2.00 3.93 5.68
CA THR A 44 0.89 4.64 5.02
C THR A 44 -0.42 4.01 5.45
N ARG A 45 -1.29 4.82 6.05
CA ARG A 45 -2.66 4.40 6.40
C ARG A 45 -3.61 4.85 5.30
N LEU A 46 -4.39 3.91 4.77
CA LEU A 46 -5.44 4.19 3.82
C LEU A 46 -6.77 3.84 4.47
N LYS A 47 -7.72 4.78 4.43
CA LYS A 47 -9.09 4.56 4.87
C LYS A 47 -9.98 4.38 3.64
N SER A 48 -10.73 3.29 3.62
CA SER A 48 -11.68 2.94 2.56
C SER A 48 -12.86 2.16 3.14
N ASN A 49 -13.79 1.70 2.32
CA ASN A 49 -14.80 0.74 2.78
C ASN A 49 -14.21 -0.69 2.87
N SER A 50 -14.89 -1.59 3.58
CA SER A 50 -14.39 -2.94 3.86
C SER A 50 -14.17 -3.78 2.61
N TYR A 51 -15.08 -3.70 1.65
CA TYR A 51 -14.95 -4.38 0.37
C TYR A 51 -13.68 -3.94 -0.39
N ALA A 52 -13.48 -2.63 -0.53
CA ALA A 52 -12.34 -2.07 -1.25
C ALA A 52 -11.02 -2.31 -0.50
N SER A 53 -11.02 -2.28 0.83
CA SER A 53 -9.85 -2.59 1.66
C SER A 53 -9.37 -4.03 1.44
N ASN A 54 -10.30 -5.00 1.45
CA ASN A 54 -9.97 -6.40 1.22
C ASN A 54 -9.48 -6.64 -0.21
N ALA A 55 -10.19 -6.12 -1.20
CA ALA A 55 -9.79 -6.25 -2.60
C ALA A 55 -8.39 -5.66 -2.87
N LEU A 56 -8.05 -4.54 -2.21
CA LEU A 56 -6.73 -3.93 -2.34
C LEU A 56 -5.65 -4.81 -1.72
N LEU A 57 -5.88 -5.39 -0.54
CA LEU A 57 -4.92 -6.29 0.10
C LEU A 57 -4.70 -7.57 -0.69
N ASP A 58 -5.76 -8.18 -1.24
CA ASP A 58 -5.66 -9.34 -2.11
C ASP A 58 -4.81 -9.00 -3.35
N THR A 59 -5.09 -7.86 -3.98
CA THR A 59 -4.34 -7.39 -5.16
C THR A 59 -2.86 -7.16 -4.84
N VAL A 60 -2.55 -6.48 -3.73
CA VAL A 60 -1.15 -6.23 -3.31
C VAL A 60 -0.45 -7.55 -3.00
N THR A 61 -1.14 -8.51 -2.38
CA THR A 61 -0.58 -9.84 -2.08
C THR A 61 -0.23 -10.58 -3.37
N VAL A 62 -1.18 -10.70 -4.31
CA VAL A 62 -0.96 -11.37 -5.59
C VAL A 62 0.16 -10.69 -6.39
N ALA A 63 0.14 -9.37 -6.48
CA ALA A 63 1.15 -8.62 -7.23
C ALA A 63 2.55 -8.75 -6.60
N THR A 64 2.66 -8.80 -5.26
CA THR A 64 3.96 -8.95 -4.60
C THR A 64 4.51 -10.36 -4.79
N VAL A 65 3.66 -11.40 -4.71
CA VAL A 65 4.07 -12.78 -5.01
C VAL A 65 4.54 -12.90 -6.45
N GLN A 66 3.82 -12.32 -7.41
CA GLN A 66 4.20 -12.38 -8.82
C GLN A 66 5.52 -11.69 -9.14
N VAL A 67 5.91 -10.65 -8.38
CA VAL A 67 7.21 -9.97 -8.54
C VAL A 67 8.36 -10.78 -7.94
N LEU A 68 8.06 -11.69 -7.02
CA LEU A 68 9.04 -12.59 -6.41
C LEU A 68 9.27 -13.88 -7.22
N GLU A 69 8.38 -14.20 -8.16
CA GLU A 69 8.55 -15.27 -9.17
C GLU A 69 9.47 -14.82 -10.32
#